data_AF-A0A453QPW6-F1
#
_entry.id   AF-A0A453QPW6-F1
#
_cell.length_a   1.000
_cell.length_b   1.000
_cell.length_c   1.000
_cell.angle_alpha   90.00
_cell.angle_beta   90.00
_cell.angle_gamma   90.00
#
_symmetry.space_group_name_H-M   'P 1'
#
loop_
_entity.id
_entity.type
_entity.pdbx_description
1 polymer ?
#
loop_
_entity_poly.entity_id
_entity_poly.type
_entity_poly.pdbx_seq_one_letter_code
_entity_poly.pdbx_strand_id
1 'polypeptide(L)'
;VFIVVSTKYSAVGSSPPRSTRHTPIQTAAASTRTDPPGRPAATMEEELHALLRDLDALKQLPDPASIDRMRDRVVKMMGPSGAAAAATRSKIKDMSAEVVDSNPYSRLMALQRMGIVDNYERIRDYSVAIVGVGGVGSVAAEMLTRCGIGRLLLYDYDTVELANMNRLFFRPDQVGMTKTDAAVQTLSEINPDVVLESYSLNITTVKGFETFLGSLKARSSNGRSTGVDLVLSCVDNYEARMVVNQACNELRQTWMESGVSEDAVSGHIQLLVPGETACFACAPPLVVASGVDERTLKRDGVCAASLPTTMGVVAGLLVQNSLKYLLKFGQVSPYLVIASIELL
;
A
#
# COMPACT_ATOMS: atom_id res chain seq x y z
N VAL A 1 -15.62 -0.50 -28.91
CA VAL A 1 -15.31 -1.94 -29.01
C VAL A 1 -14.97 -2.41 -27.60
N PHE A 2 -15.92 -3.04 -26.91
CA PHE A 2 -15.70 -3.57 -25.55
C PHE A 2 -15.07 -4.97 -25.70
N ILE A 3 -13.91 -5.20 -25.11
CA ILE A 3 -13.29 -6.52 -25.05
C ILE A 3 -13.65 -7.12 -23.69
N VAL A 4 -14.56 -8.09 -23.68
CA VAL A 4 -14.83 -8.97 -22.55
C VAL A 4 -13.92 -10.20 -22.71
N VAL A 5 -13.09 -10.49 -21.70
CA VAL A 5 -12.25 -11.69 -21.68
C VAL A 5 -13.01 -12.78 -20.93
N SER A 6 -13.45 -13.84 -21.61
CA SER A 6 -14.02 -15.04 -21.01
C SER A 6 -13.23 -16.26 -21.48
N THR A 7 -12.57 -16.96 -20.55
CA THR A 7 -11.89 -18.24 -20.79
C THR A 7 -12.82 -19.39 -20.42
N LYS A 8 -13.21 -20.20 -21.41
CA LYS A 8 -13.95 -21.46 -21.20
C LYS A 8 -13.03 -22.53 -20.63
N TYR A 9 -13.47 -23.21 -19.56
CA TYR A 9 -12.93 -24.51 -19.15
C TYR A 9 -14.05 -25.54 -19.03
N SER A 10 -13.82 -26.72 -19.62
CA SER A 10 -14.75 -27.86 -19.59
C SER A 10 -14.65 -28.63 -18.28
N ALA A 11 -15.81 -28.87 -17.65
CA ALA A 11 -15.98 -29.66 -16.45
C ALA A 11 -15.92 -31.18 -16.72
N VAL A 12 -15.33 -31.94 -15.79
CA VAL A 12 -15.57 -33.38 -15.65
C VAL A 12 -15.66 -33.74 -14.16
N GLY A 13 -16.86 -34.18 -13.74
CA GLY A 13 -17.05 -35.35 -12.87
C GLY A 13 -16.98 -35.19 -11.35
N SER A 14 -18.15 -35.06 -10.72
CA SER A 14 -18.44 -35.20 -9.29
C SER A 14 -18.69 -36.66 -8.84
N SER A 15 -18.32 -37.05 -7.61
CA SER A 15 -19.08 -37.96 -6.68
C SER A 15 -18.33 -38.27 -5.34
N PRO A 16 -19.02 -38.67 -4.24
CA PRO A 16 -18.74 -38.26 -2.84
C PRO A 16 -18.27 -39.42 -1.88
N PRO A 17 -18.16 -39.23 -0.54
CA PRO A 17 -17.15 -39.87 0.33
C PRO A 17 -17.60 -41.19 0.99
N ARG A 18 -16.63 -41.97 1.52
CA ARG A 18 -16.87 -43.12 2.41
C ARG A 18 -16.16 -42.97 3.75
N SER A 19 -16.92 -43.23 4.81
CA SER A 19 -16.50 -43.31 6.21
C SER A 19 -16.13 -44.75 6.57
N THR A 20 -15.18 -44.95 7.50
CA THR A 20 -15.10 -46.15 8.36
C THR A 20 -14.36 -45.85 9.66
N ARG A 21 -14.82 -46.51 10.73
CA ARG A 21 -14.56 -46.29 12.16
C ARG A 21 -13.29 -46.97 12.70
N HIS A 22 -12.83 -46.41 13.82
CA HIS A 22 -11.96 -46.86 14.93
C HIS A 22 -11.70 -48.36 15.17
N THR A 23 -10.49 -48.64 15.71
CA THR A 23 -10.27 -49.35 17.00
C THR A 23 -8.88 -49.02 17.60
N PRO A 24 -8.66 -49.21 18.92
CA PRO A 24 -7.65 -48.50 19.73
C PRO A 24 -6.43 -49.36 20.12
N ILE A 25 -5.32 -48.72 20.52
CA ILE A 25 -4.16 -49.38 21.17
C ILE A 25 -3.86 -48.72 22.52
N GLN A 26 -3.55 -49.61 23.48
CA GLN A 26 -3.43 -49.43 24.91
C GLN A 26 -2.21 -48.61 25.39
N THR A 27 -2.47 -48.03 26.56
CA THR A 27 -1.61 -47.50 27.64
C THR A 27 -0.24 -48.15 27.87
N ALA A 28 0.76 -47.32 28.15
CA ALA A 28 1.89 -47.64 29.02
C ALA A 28 2.17 -46.45 29.96
N ALA A 29 2.15 -46.73 31.26
CA ALA A 29 2.40 -45.79 32.33
C ALA A 29 3.92 -45.64 32.57
N ALA A 30 4.38 -44.41 32.83
CA ALA A 30 5.70 -44.14 33.38
C ALA A 30 5.58 -43.06 34.47
N SER A 31 6.17 -43.38 35.63
CA SER A 31 6.05 -42.69 36.91
C SER A 31 6.68 -41.29 36.92
N THR A 32 5.93 -40.30 37.40
CA THR A 32 6.46 -38.98 37.78
C THR A 32 7.01 -39.01 39.20
N ARG A 33 8.32 -38.80 39.37
CA ARG A 33 8.91 -38.33 40.63
C ARG A 33 8.73 -36.80 40.70
N THR A 34 8.24 -36.34 41.84
CA THR A 34 8.02 -34.92 42.17
C THR A 34 9.29 -34.30 42.75
N ASP A 35 9.80 -33.24 42.13
CA ASP A 35 10.73 -32.29 42.75
C ASP A 35 9.96 -31.00 43.16
N PRO A 36 10.36 -30.32 44.26
CA PRO A 36 9.64 -29.18 44.82
C PRO A 36 9.79 -27.89 43.97
N PRO A 37 8.89 -26.90 44.12
CA PRO A 37 8.79 -25.79 43.18
C PRO A 37 9.96 -24.80 43.36
N GLY A 38 10.84 -24.75 42.37
CA GLY A 38 11.74 -23.62 42.16
C GLY A 38 10.94 -22.37 41.77
N ARG A 39 11.29 -21.21 42.34
CA ARG A 39 10.74 -19.90 41.92
C ARG A 39 10.91 -19.71 40.41
N PRO A 40 9.94 -19.12 39.69
CA PRO A 40 10.15 -18.81 38.27
C PRO A 40 11.32 -17.83 38.14
N ALA A 41 12.25 -18.13 37.24
CA ALA A 41 13.25 -17.16 36.80
C ALA A 41 12.49 -16.00 36.15
N ALA A 42 12.68 -14.78 36.66
CA ALA A 42 12.09 -13.60 36.07
C ALA A 42 12.54 -13.51 34.61
N THR A 43 11.60 -13.17 33.73
CA THR A 43 11.94 -12.95 32.32
C THR A 43 12.87 -11.74 32.23
N MET A 44 13.80 -11.74 31.27
CA MET A 44 14.77 -10.65 31.08
C MET A 44 14.10 -9.27 30.93
N GLU A 45 12.85 -9.26 30.46
CA GLU A 45 11.99 -8.08 30.32
C GLU A 45 11.48 -7.56 31.68
N GLU A 46 11.16 -8.45 32.63
CA GLU A 46 10.76 -8.10 33.99
C GLU A 46 11.93 -7.52 34.82
N GLU A 47 13.14 -8.07 34.66
CA GLU A 47 14.35 -7.53 35.29
C GLU A 47 14.71 -6.14 34.74
N LEU A 48 14.51 -5.92 33.44
CA LEU A 48 14.81 -4.64 32.78
C LEU A 48 13.79 -3.54 33.17
N HIS A 49 12.51 -3.91 33.31
CA HIS A 49 11.50 -3.02 33.87
C HIS A 49 11.69 -2.73 35.36
N ALA A 50 12.26 -3.66 36.14
CA ALA A 50 12.63 -3.41 37.52
C ALA A 50 13.77 -2.39 37.62
N LEU A 51 14.81 -2.53 36.81
CA LEU A 51 15.93 -1.57 36.73
C LEU A 51 15.49 -0.15 36.34
N LEU A 52 14.50 -0.02 35.44
CA LEU A 52 13.93 1.29 35.08
C LEU A 52 13.20 1.97 36.26
N ARG A 53 12.48 1.18 37.06
CA ARG A 53 11.81 1.69 38.27
C ARG A 53 12.82 2.13 39.33
N ASP A 54 13.91 1.38 39.49
CA ASP A 54 15.00 1.73 40.40
C ASP A 54 15.74 3.00 39.94
N LEU A 55 15.93 3.18 38.62
CA LEU A 55 16.49 4.41 38.04
C LEU A 55 15.58 5.62 38.21
N ASP A 56 14.26 5.46 38.10
CA ASP A 56 13.31 6.55 38.34
C ASP A 56 13.24 6.96 39.83
N ALA A 57 13.48 6.01 40.75
CA ALA A 57 13.58 6.30 42.19
C ALA A 57 14.86 7.10 42.55
N LEU A 58 15.92 7.00 41.75
CA LEU A 58 17.19 7.72 41.93
C LEU A 58 17.14 9.20 41.51
N LYS A 59 16.03 9.69 40.94
CA LYS A 59 15.83 11.10 40.54
C LYS A 59 15.86 12.13 41.69
N GLN A 60 16.03 11.70 42.95
CA GLN A 60 16.17 12.57 44.11
C GLN A 60 17.64 12.88 44.49
N LEU A 61 18.62 12.44 43.71
CA LEU A 61 20.03 12.76 43.92
C LEU A 61 20.51 13.93 43.02
N PRO A 62 21.58 14.65 43.39
CA PRO A 62 21.85 16.00 42.85
C PRO A 62 22.51 16.07 41.47
N ASP A 63 22.73 14.95 40.76
CA ASP A 63 23.33 14.94 39.42
C ASP A 63 22.46 14.20 38.37
N PRO A 64 21.49 14.89 37.74
CA PRO A 64 20.54 14.30 36.78
C PRO A 64 21.20 13.77 35.49
N ALA A 65 22.31 14.36 35.07
CA ALA A 65 22.94 14.09 33.77
C ALA A 65 23.59 12.70 33.68
N SER A 66 23.93 12.10 34.83
CA SER A 66 24.48 10.75 34.92
C SER A 66 23.40 9.68 34.86
N ILE A 67 22.19 10.00 35.34
CA ILE A 67 21.02 9.12 35.35
C ILE A 67 20.37 9.07 33.96
N ASP A 68 20.25 10.21 33.28
CA ASP A 68 19.72 10.25 31.90
C ASP A 68 20.59 9.43 30.93
N ARG A 69 21.92 9.45 31.10
CA ARG A 69 22.84 8.63 30.31
C ARG A 69 22.71 7.13 30.56
N MET A 70 22.34 6.71 31.77
CA MET A 70 22.03 5.31 32.06
C MET A 70 20.66 4.91 31.49
N ARG A 71 19.66 5.79 31.59
CA ARG A 71 18.33 5.60 31.00
C ARG A 71 18.41 5.40 29.48
N ASP A 72 19.17 6.25 28.79
CA ASP A 72 19.37 6.14 27.34
C ASP A 72 20.06 4.82 26.93
N ARG A 73 21.00 4.33 27.75
CA ARG A 73 21.66 3.02 27.51
C ARG A 73 20.70 1.86 27.69
N VAL A 74 19.80 1.93 28.67
CA VAL A 74 18.76 0.90 28.91
C VAL A 74 17.71 0.93 27.81
N VAL A 75 17.22 2.11 27.39
CA VAL A 75 16.30 2.26 26.25
C VAL A 75 16.92 1.72 24.96
N LYS A 76 18.22 1.94 24.76
CA LYS A 76 18.97 1.39 23.60
C LYS A 76 19.15 -0.12 23.67
N MET A 77 19.17 -0.72 24.87
CA MET A 77 19.14 -2.18 25.08
C MET A 77 17.72 -2.77 24.98
N MET A 78 16.68 -1.96 25.20
CA MET A 78 15.26 -2.30 24.97
C MET A 78 14.81 -2.10 23.52
N GLY A 79 15.65 -1.48 22.67
CA GLY A 79 15.48 -1.53 21.23
C GLY A 79 15.39 -2.99 20.77
N PRO A 80 14.62 -3.30 19.70
CA PRO A 80 14.12 -4.64 19.43
C PRO A 80 15.24 -5.69 19.51
N SER A 81 15.09 -6.57 20.50
CA SER A 81 15.93 -7.75 20.69
C SER A 81 15.75 -8.67 19.47
N GLY A 82 16.80 -8.81 18.67
CA GLY A 82 17.12 -10.08 18.00
C GLY A 82 16.09 -10.71 17.05
N ALA A 83 15.17 -9.96 16.45
CA ALA A 83 14.49 -10.39 15.23
C ALA A 83 15.25 -9.77 14.05
N ALA A 84 15.86 -10.62 13.24
CA ALA A 84 16.70 -10.31 12.06
C ALA A 84 16.58 -8.84 11.61
N ALA A 85 17.66 -8.06 11.75
CA ALA A 85 17.79 -6.82 11.01
C ALA A 85 17.47 -7.16 9.55
N ALA A 86 16.26 -6.82 9.09
CA ALA A 86 15.80 -7.14 7.76
C ALA A 86 16.89 -6.66 6.83
N ALA A 87 17.41 -7.55 5.98
CA ALA A 87 18.51 -7.24 5.10
C ALA A 87 18.05 -6.20 4.08
N THR A 88 18.01 -4.92 4.48
CA THR A 88 17.70 -3.81 3.59
C THR A 88 18.89 -3.71 2.64
N ARG A 89 18.66 -4.12 1.40
CA ARG A 89 19.69 -4.02 0.36
C ARG A 89 20.15 -2.57 0.21
N SER A 90 21.39 -2.36 -0.22
CA SER A 90 21.86 -1.03 -0.58
C SER A 90 21.12 -0.46 -1.79
N LYS A 91 21.19 0.87 -1.95
CA LYS A 91 20.63 1.53 -3.13
C LYS A 91 21.41 1.12 -4.39
N ILE A 92 20.68 0.78 -5.45
CA ILE A 92 21.23 0.43 -6.76
C ILE A 92 21.18 1.68 -7.64
N LYS A 93 22.34 2.16 -8.08
CA LYS A 93 22.45 3.37 -8.90
C LYS A 93 21.84 3.21 -10.29
N ASP A 94 22.19 2.13 -10.99
CA ASP A 94 21.84 1.87 -12.39
C ASP A 94 21.10 0.53 -12.51
N MET A 95 20.03 0.44 -13.31
CA MET A 95 19.27 -0.82 -13.46
C MET A 95 20.01 -1.78 -14.38
N SER A 96 20.64 -2.80 -13.79
CA SER A 96 21.33 -3.84 -14.55
C SER A 96 20.36 -4.90 -15.09
N ALA A 97 20.60 -5.37 -16.31
CA ALA A 97 19.94 -6.54 -16.89
C ALA A 97 20.63 -7.87 -16.53
N GLU A 98 21.70 -7.83 -15.75
CA GLU A 98 22.41 -9.02 -15.30
C GLU A 98 21.50 -9.94 -14.48
N VAL A 99 21.49 -11.23 -14.83
CA VAL A 99 20.61 -12.22 -14.21
C VAL A 99 21.38 -12.91 -13.09
N VAL A 100 21.31 -12.31 -11.91
CA VAL A 100 21.86 -12.84 -10.65
C VAL A 100 20.81 -12.73 -9.55
N ASP A 101 20.91 -13.59 -8.53
CA ASP A 101 19.92 -13.64 -7.45
C ASP A 101 19.90 -12.38 -6.58
N SER A 102 20.99 -11.62 -6.56
CA SER A 102 21.10 -10.34 -5.85
C SER A 102 20.50 -9.15 -6.59
N ASN A 103 20.13 -9.29 -7.87
CA ASN A 103 19.57 -8.20 -8.67
C ASN A 103 18.02 -8.27 -8.71
N PRO A 104 17.31 -7.40 -7.94
CA PRO A 104 15.85 -7.40 -7.89
C PRO A 104 15.20 -6.95 -9.21
N TYR A 105 15.95 -6.33 -10.12
CA TYR A 105 15.43 -5.79 -11.38
C TYR A 105 15.65 -6.72 -12.58
N SER A 106 16.40 -7.80 -12.41
CA SER A 106 16.75 -8.74 -13.48
C SER A 106 15.53 -9.23 -14.30
N ARG A 107 14.42 -9.53 -13.63
CA ARG A 107 13.18 -10.02 -14.27
C ARG A 107 12.40 -8.91 -14.96
N LEU A 108 12.50 -7.67 -14.49
CA LEU A 108 11.88 -6.51 -15.13
C LEU A 108 12.66 -6.10 -16.39
N MET A 109 13.99 -6.06 -16.30
CA MET A 109 14.87 -5.78 -17.44
C MET A 109 14.79 -6.84 -18.55
N ALA A 110 14.30 -8.05 -18.23
CA ALA A 110 14.00 -9.06 -19.25
C ALA A 110 12.92 -8.62 -20.25
N LEU A 111 11.98 -7.75 -19.86
CA LEU A 111 10.97 -7.18 -20.77
C LEU A 111 11.60 -6.40 -21.92
N GLN A 112 12.73 -5.73 -21.66
CA GLN A 112 13.50 -5.03 -22.68
C GLN A 112 14.21 -6.00 -23.62
N ARG A 113 14.79 -7.08 -23.08
CA ARG A 113 15.41 -8.14 -23.91
C ARG A 113 14.39 -8.87 -24.79
N MET A 114 13.15 -8.99 -24.33
CA MET A 114 12.05 -9.60 -25.07
C MET A 114 11.43 -8.65 -26.10
N GLY A 115 11.87 -7.39 -26.18
CA GLY A 115 11.32 -6.40 -27.10
C GLY A 115 9.90 -5.93 -26.76
N ILE A 116 9.46 -6.11 -25.51
CA ILE A 116 8.14 -5.65 -25.04
C ILE A 116 8.20 -4.18 -24.64
N VAL A 117 9.31 -3.75 -24.02
CA VAL A 117 9.53 -2.36 -23.57
C VAL A 117 10.90 -1.91 -24.03
N ASP A 118 10.99 -0.88 -24.87
CA ASP A 118 12.26 -0.45 -25.49
C ASP A 118 13.32 -0.03 -24.47
N ASN A 119 12.89 0.70 -23.42
CA ASN A 119 13.78 1.16 -22.34
C ASN A 119 13.04 1.10 -21.01
N TYR A 120 13.22 0.00 -20.28
CA TYR A 120 12.56 -0.20 -18.99
C TYR A 120 13.14 0.71 -17.90
N GLU A 121 14.45 1.01 -17.95
CA GLU A 121 15.14 1.81 -16.92
C GLU A 121 14.54 3.22 -16.76
N ARG A 122 13.94 3.77 -17.81
CA ARG A 122 13.19 5.05 -17.77
C ARG A 122 12.11 5.10 -16.70
N ILE A 123 11.64 3.96 -16.19
CA ILE A 123 10.69 3.95 -15.06
C ILE A 123 11.22 4.73 -13.85
N ARG A 124 12.54 4.78 -13.66
CA ARG A 124 13.21 5.53 -12.59
C ARG A 124 13.21 7.04 -12.76
N ASP A 125 12.87 7.54 -13.94
CA ASP A 125 12.82 8.98 -14.20
C ASP A 125 11.42 9.56 -13.93
N TYR A 126 10.41 8.69 -13.79
CA TYR A 126 9.03 9.10 -13.58
C TYR A 126 8.65 9.27 -12.11
N SER A 127 7.79 10.25 -11.86
CA SER A 127 7.16 10.55 -10.58
C SER A 127 5.66 10.30 -10.67
N VAL A 128 5.09 9.59 -9.69
CA VAL A 128 3.64 9.32 -9.63
C VAL A 128 3.08 9.81 -8.29
N ALA A 129 1.98 10.55 -8.32
CA ALA A 129 1.22 10.90 -7.12
C ALA A 129 0.05 9.93 -6.95
N ILE A 130 -0.17 9.41 -5.74
CA ILE A 130 -1.26 8.50 -5.42
C ILE A 130 -2.11 9.17 -4.33
N VAL A 131 -3.38 9.43 -4.64
CA VAL A 131 -4.35 10.02 -3.73
C VAL A 131 -5.27 8.93 -3.20
N GLY A 132 -5.24 8.71 -1.89
CA GLY A 132 -5.85 7.58 -1.21
C GLY A 132 -4.90 6.40 -1.16
N VAL A 133 -4.43 6.03 0.03
CA VAL A 133 -3.57 4.87 0.32
C VAL A 133 -4.40 3.80 1.05
N GLY A 134 -5.62 3.59 0.57
CA GLY A 134 -6.53 2.53 1.01
C GLY A 134 -6.30 1.21 0.27
N GLY A 135 -7.36 0.41 0.09
CA GLY A 135 -7.22 -0.95 -0.47
C GLY A 135 -6.66 -1.05 -1.88
N VAL A 136 -7.02 -0.11 -2.78
CA VAL A 136 -6.47 -0.05 -4.14
C VAL A 136 -5.13 0.69 -4.15
N GLY A 137 -5.08 1.86 -3.51
CA GLY A 137 -3.93 2.75 -3.57
C GLY A 137 -2.67 2.19 -2.90
N SER A 138 -2.80 1.46 -1.78
CA SER A 138 -1.65 0.85 -1.10
C SER A 138 -1.00 -0.25 -1.96
N VAL A 139 -1.82 -1.10 -2.59
CA VAL A 139 -1.35 -2.14 -3.52
C VAL A 139 -0.75 -1.52 -4.79
N ALA A 140 -1.36 -0.45 -5.31
CA ALA A 140 -0.82 0.27 -6.47
C ALA A 140 0.56 0.88 -6.14
N ALA A 141 0.72 1.48 -4.95
CA ALA A 141 1.98 2.01 -4.46
C ALA A 141 3.05 0.91 -4.32
N GLU A 142 2.68 -0.25 -3.78
CA GLU A 142 3.58 -1.40 -3.68
C GLU A 142 4.03 -1.90 -5.06
N MET A 143 3.10 -2.09 -5.99
CA MET A 143 3.42 -2.55 -7.34
C MET A 143 4.36 -1.58 -8.07
N LEU A 144 4.09 -0.27 -8.03
CA LEU A 144 4.96 0.76 -8.61
C LEU A 144 6.34 0.78 -7.94
N THR A 145 6.39 0.63 -6.61
CA THR A 145 7.63 0.55 -5.84
C THR A 145 8.46 -0.65 -6.26
N ARG A 146 7.85 -1.83 -6.40
CA ARG A 146 8.51 -3.04 -6.90
C ARG A 146 8.97 -2.91 -8.36
N CYS A 147 8.25 -2.15 -9.19
CA CYS A 147 8.66 -1.84 -10.56
C CYS A 147 9.87 -0.88 -10.63
N GLY A 148 10.22 -0.22 -9.52
CA GLY A 148 11.34 0.71 -9.48
C GLY A 148 11.00 2.11 -9.99
N ILE A 149 9.75 2.56 -9.81
CA ILE A 149 9.37 3.95 -10.07
C ILE A 149 10.34 4.93 -9.40
N GLY A 150 10.65 6.04 -10.06
CA GLY A 150 11.60 7.02 -9.53
C GLY A 150 11.14 7.66 -8.22
N ARG A 151 9.87 8.07 -8.19
CA ARG A 151 9.31 8.82 -7.07
C ARG A 151 7.82 8.56 -6.88
N LEU A 152 7.38 8.42 -5.63
CA LEU A 152 5.97 8.37 -5.24
C LEU A 152 5.63 9.47 -4.24
N LEU A 153 4.55 10.19 -4.51
CA LEU A 153 3.92 11.09 -3.55
C LEU A 153 2.63 10.43 -3.07
N LEU A 154 2.48 10.25 -1.76
CA LEU A 154 1.37 9.52 -1.16
C LEU A 154 0.50 10.49 -0.35
N TYR A 155 -0.79 10.58 -0.67
CA TYR A 155 -1.75 11.43 0.03
C TYR A 155 -2.82 10.57 0.68
N ASP A 156 -2.96 10.67 1.99
CA ASP A 156 -4.07 10.11 2.74
C ASP A 156 -4.19 10.89 4.05
N TYR A 157 -5.38 11.01 4.61
CA TYR A 157 -5.58 11.69 5.90
C TYR A 157 -5.91 10.73 7.03
N ASP A 158 -6.20 9.46 6.71
CA ASP A 158 -6.59 8.45 7.70
C ASP A 158 -5.39 7.81 8.38
N THR A 159 -5.69 7.16 9.50
CA THR A 159 -4.82 6.23 10.18
C THR A 159 -5.14 4.78 9.82
N VAL A 160 -4.19 3.87 10.04
CA VAL A 160 -4.40 2.43 9.90
C VAL A 160 -5.29 1.93 11.04
N GLU A 161 -6.37 1.25 10.69
CA GLU A 161 -7.29 0.62 11.64
C GLU A 161 -7.31 -0.89 11.48
N LEU A 162 -7.68 -1.62 12.55
CA LEU A 162 -7.82 -3.07 12.51
C LEU A 162 -8.90 -3.51 11.49
N ALA A 163 -9.92 -2.69 11.29
CA ALA A 163 -10.96 -2.90 10.28
C ALA A 163 -10.41 -2.90 8.84
N ASN A 164 -9.18 -2.42 8.61
CA ASN A 164 -8.54 -2.44 7.29
C ASN A 164 -7.80 -3.75 6.99
N MET A 165 -7.66 -4.65 7.96
CA MET A 165 -6.87 -5.89 7.83
C MET A 165 -7.52 -6.96 6.93
N ASN A 166 -8.77 -6.76 6.50
CA ASN A 166 -9.36 -7.60 5.45
C ASN A 166 -8.80 -7.26 4.05
N ARG A 167 -8.05 -6.16 3.93
CA ARG A 167 -7.39 -5.69 2.70
C ARG A 167 -5.90 -6.03 2.74
N LEU A 168 -5.26 -5.93 1.59
CA LEU A 168 -3.82 -6.16 1.45
C LEU A 168 -3.01 -4.98 2.02
N PHE A 169 -1.68 -5.18 2.09
CA PHE A 169 -0.64 -4.18 2.41
C PHE A 169 -0.39 -3.88 3.89
N PHE A 170 -1.34 -3.29 4.62
CA PHE A 170 -1.10 -2.89 6.01
C PHE A 170 -1.06 -4.10 6.95
N ARG A 171 -0.29 -3.98 8.03
CA ARG A 171 -0.12 -5.04 9.03
C ARG A 171 -0.69 -4.65 10.40
N PRO A 172 -1.06 -5.62 11.26
CA PRO A 172 -1.61 -5.32 12.59
C PRO A 172 -0.68 -4.49 13.49
N ASP A 173 0.65 -4.60 13.33
CA ASP A 173 1.64 -3.81 14.09
C ASP A 173 1.66 -2.32 13.72
N GLN A 174 0.99 -1.93 12.62
CA GLN A 174 0.97 -0.56 12.12
C GLN A 174 -0.31 0.20 12.54
N VAL A 175 -1.22 -0.43 13.28
CA VAL A 175 -2.47 0.20 13.73
C VAL A 175 -2.16 1.48 14.54
N GLY A 176 -2.84 2.58 14.21
CA GLY A 176 -2.64 3.89 14.83
C GLY A 176 -1.62 4.78 14.11
N MET A 177 -0.79 4.24 13.22
CA MET A 177 0.04 5.07 12.33
C MET A 177 -0.83 5.76 11.27
N THR A 178 -0.39 6.90 10.76
CA THR A 178 -0.99 7.44 9.53
C THR A 178 -0.78 6.44 8.39
N LYS A 179 -1.77 6.29 7.49
CA LYS A 179 -1.66 5.34 6.36
C LYS A 179 -0.45 5.65 5.48
N THR A 180 -0.17 6.94 5.29
CA THR A 180 0.99 7.44 4.54
C THR A 180 2.32 7.06 5.20
N ASP A 181 2.48 7.24 6.51
CA ASP A 181 3.74 6.89 7.19
C ASP A 181 3.95 5.38 7.25
N ALA A 182 2.89 4.61 7.54
CA ALA A 182 2.94 3.15 7.50
C ALA A 182 3.31 2.64 6.09
N ALA A 183 2.78 3.27 5.04
CA ALA A 183 3.15 2.95 3.68
C ALA A 183 4.60 3.31 3.36
N VAL A 184 5.08 4.50 3.74
CA VAL A 184 6.49 4.89 3.52
C VAL A 184 7.44 3.91 4.20
N GLN A 185 7.15 3.48 5.43
CA GLN A 185 7.95 2.49 6.15
C GLN A 185 8.05 1.19 5.35
N THR A 186 6.91 0.58 5.01
CA THR A 186 6.87 -0.69 4.27
C THR A 186 7.52 -0.58 2.89
N LEU A 187 7.23 0.48 2.12
CA LEU A 187 7.73 0.65 0.76
C LEU A 187 9.25 0.91 0.73
N SER A 188 9.79 1.61 1.72
CA SER A 188 11.23 1.83 1.87
C SER A 188 11.99 0.52 2.13
N GLU A 189 11.39 -0.40 2.89
CA GLU A 189 11.93 -1.75 3.12
C GLU A 189 11.89 -2.59 1.83
N ILE A 190 10.83 -2.44 1.02
CA ILE A 190 10.66 -3.18 -0.25
C ILE A 190 11.66 -2.70 -1.31
N ASN A 191 11.80 -1.39 -1.51
CA ASN A 191 12.70 -0.85 -2.51
C ASN A 191 13.28 0.52 -2.08
N PRO A 192 14.51 0.55 -1.54
CA PRO A 192 15.15 1.79 -1.09
C PRO A 192 15.58 2.73 -2.23
N ASP A 193 15.47 2.32 -3.49
CA ASP A 193 15.82 3.17 -4.64
C ASP A 193 14.73 4.20 -4.96
N VAL A 194 13.49 3.94 -4.53
CA VAL A 194 12.34 4.83 -4.76
C VAL A 194 12.40 6.02 -3.81
N VAL A 195 12.16 7.22 -4.33
CA VAL A 195 11.95 8.42 -3.49
C VAL A 195 10.50 8.45 -3.05
N LEU A 196 10.24 8.44 -1.74
CA LEU A 196 8.89 8.44 -1.17
C LEU A 196 8.65 9.75 -0.43
N GLU A 197 7.52 10.39 -0.72
CA GLU A 197 7.04 11.61 -0.06
C GLU A 197 5.64 11.36 0.50
N SER A 198 5.46 11.48 1.82
CA SER A 198 4.16 11.33 2.49
C SER A 198 3.50 12.68 2.76
N TYR A 199 2.19 12.75 2.52
CA TYR A 199 1.34 13.90 2.80
C TYR A 199 0.11 13.43 3.59
N SER A 200 0.25 13.46 4.91
CA SER A 200 -0.82 13.09 5.86
C SER A 200 -1.85 14.22 5.98
N LEU A 201 -2.65 14.46 4.93
CA LEU A 201 -3.56 15.59 4.82
C LEU A 201 -4.82 15.27 4.01
N ASN A 202 -5.91 15.99 4.31
CA ASN A 202 -7.12 15.94 3.50
C ASN A 202 -7.04 16.99 2.38
N ILE A 203 -6.95 16.53 1.14
CA ILE A 203 -6.84 17.37 -0.06
C ILE A 203 -8.09 18.24 -0.30
N THR A 204 -9.25 17.92 0.29
CA THR A 204 -10.48 18.70 0.10
C THR A 204 -10.53 19.99 0.92
N THR A 205 -9.65 20.10 1.92
CA THR A 205 -9.48 21.35 2.68
C THR A 205 -8.73 22.39 1.85
N VAL A 206 -8.98 23.69 2.08
CA VAL A 206 -8.30 24.78 1.35
C VAL A 206 -6.77 24.62 1.40
N LYS A 207 -6.21 24.45 2.61
CA LYS A 207 -4.77 24.24 2.80
C LYS A 207 -4.28 22.95 2.16
N GLY A 208 -5.06 21.87 2.24
CA GLY A 208 -4.74 20.59 1.63
C GLY A 208 -4.67 20.68 0.11
N PHE A 209 -5.63 21.37 -0.51
CA PHE A 209 -5.68 21.61 -1.95
C PHE A 209 -4.49 22.45 -2.43
N GLU A 210 -4.16 23.54 -1.74
CA GLU A 210 -2.99 24.37 -2.04
C GLU A 210 -1.69 23.56 -1.95
N THR A 211 -1.56 22.74 -0.90
CA THR A 211 -0.39 21.87 -0.72
C THR A 211 -0.31 20.84 -1.84
N PHE A 212 -1.42 20.20 -2.20
CA PHE A 212 -1.51 19.22 -3.28
C PHE A 212 -1.15 19.83 -4.64
N LEU A 213 -1.72 20.98 -5.00
CA LEU A 213 -1.34 21.70 -6.23
C LEU A 213 0.14 22.08 -6.25
N GLY A 214 0.66 22.55 -5.12
CA GLY A 214 2.06 22.93 -4.96
C GLY A 214 3.01 21.75 -5.17
N SER A 215 2.74 20.61 -4.54
CA SER A 215 3.58 19.41 -4.62
C SER A 215 3.56 18.74 -5.98
N LEU A 216 2.44 18.78 -6.72
CA LEU A 216 2.37 18.28 -8.10
C LEU A 216 3.27 19.07 -9.06
N LYS A 217 3.54 20.35 -8.78
CA LYS A 217 4.45 21.21 -9.55
C LYS A 217 5.89 21.16 -9.05
N ALA A 218 6.10 20.77 -7.79
CA ALA A 218 7.39 20.84 -7.13
C ALA A 218 8.43 19.94 -7.83
N ARG A 219 9.67 20.43 -7.88
CA ARG A 219 10.81 19.62 -8.32
C ARG A 219 11.16 18.62 -7.23
N SER A 220 11.50 17.40 -7.61
CA SER A 220 12.05 16.45 -6.65
C SER A 220 13.36 16.99 -6.06
N SER A 221 13.59 16.72 -4.78
CA SER A 221 14.82 17.06 -4.04
C SER A 221 16.10 16.46 -4.66
N ASN A 222 15.97 15.46 -5.53
CA ASN A 222 17.08 14.84 -6.26
C ASN A 222 17.42 15.51 -7.61
N GLY A 223 16.70 16.57 -8.01
CA GLY A 223 16.98 17.36 -9.22
C GLY A 223 16.59 16.73 -10.56
N ARG A 224 16.11 15.47 -10.58
CA ARG A 224 15.89 14.68 -11.82
C ARG A 224 14.53 14.88 -12.49
N SER A 225 13.48 15.23 -11.75
CA SER A 225 12.12 15.40 -12.30
C SER A 225 11.49 16.72 -11.84
N THR A 226 10.86 17.42 -12.79
CA THR A 226 10.02 18.60 -12.54
C THR A 226 8.56 18.16 -12.49
N GLY A 227 7.92 18.27 -11.32
CA GLY A 227 6.52 17.91 -11.16
C GLY A 227 6.27 16.39 -11.16
N VAL A 228 5.02 16.02 -11.42
CA VAL A 228 4.53 14.63 -11.41
C VAL A 228 4.12 14.23 -12.82
N ASP A 229 4.49 13.04 -13.26
CA ASP A 229 4.20 12.55 -14.61
C ASP A 229 2.79 11.96 -14.73
N LEU A 230 2.27 11.41 -13.62
CA LEU A 230 0.93 10.83 -13.55
C LEU A 230 0.35 10.93 -12.13
N VAL A 231 -0.92 11.30 -12.03
CA VAL A 231 -1.68 11.22 -10.77
C VAL A 231 -2.60 10.01 -10.81
N LEU A 232 -2.66 9.24 -9.73
CA LEU A 232 -3.57 8.11 -9.54
C LEU A 232 -4.57 8.46 -8.43
N SER A 233 -5.85 8.51 -8.76
CA SER A 233 -6.94 8.68 -7.79
C SER A 233 -7.45 7.31 -7.37
N CYS A 234 -7.23 6.98 -6.11
CA CYS A 234 -7.60 5.73 -5.44
C CYS A 234 -8.47 6.01 -4.19
N VAL A 235 -9.14 7.16 -4.18
CA VAL A 235 -10.06 7.60 -3.11
C VAL A 235 -11.41 6.92 -3.23
N ASP A 236 -12.17 6.90 -2.15
CA ASP A 236 -13.46 6.20 -2.07
C ASP A 236 -14.69 7.12 -2.15
N ASN A 237 -14.52 8.44 -2.07
CA ASN A 237 -15.63 9.40 -2.09
C ASN A 237 -15.57 10.35 -3.30
N TYR A 238 -16.70 10.91 -3.70
CA TYR A 238 -16.81 11.76 -4.88
C TYR A 238 -16.24 13.16 -4.66
N GLU A 239 -16.29 13.69 -3.43
CA GLU A 239 -15.71 14.99 -3.08
C GLU A 239 -14.21 15.03 -3.41
N ALA A 240 -13.45 14.05 -2.94
CA ALA A 240 -12.03 13.94 -3.23
C ALA A 240 -11.75 13.71 -4.73
N ARG A 241 -12.56 12.91 -5.44
CA ARG A 241 -12.44 12.74 -6.91
C ARG A 241 -12.61 14.06 -7.65
N MET A 242 -13.58 14.89 -7.24
CA MET A 242 -13.82 16.21 -7.81
C MET A 242 -12.66 17.17 -7.56
N VAL A 243 -12.03 17.12 -6.38
CA VAL A 243 -10.84 17.92 -6.05
C VAL A 243 -9.63 17.51 -6.90
N VAL A 244 -9.38 16.20 -7.06
CA VAL A 244 -8.32 15.72 -7.97
C VAL A 244 -8.60 16.15 -9.40
N ASN A 245 -9.85 16.03 -9.86
CA ASN A 245 -10.27 16.50 -11.18
C ASN A 245 -10.04 18.00 -11.38
N GLN A 246 -10.39 18.83 -10.40
CA GLN A 246 -10.16 20.28 -10.44
C GLN A 246 -8.66 20.59 -10.55
N ALA A 247 -7.84 20.02 -9.67
CA ALA A 247 -6.39 20.23 -9.68
C ALA A 247 -5.77 19.81 -11.01
N CYS A 248 -6.16 18.64 -11.54
CA CYS A 248 -5.58 18.11 -12.77
C CYS A 248 -6.00 18.93 -14.00
N ASN A 249 -7.24 19.43 -14.05
CA ASN A 249 -7.68 20.34 -15.11
C ASN A 249 -6.93 21.68 -15.07
N GLU A 250 -6.72 22.25 -13.87
CA GLU A 250 -5.98 23.51 -13.71
C GLU A 250 -4.53 23.39 -14.17
N LEU A 251 -3.88 22.27 -13.86
CA LEU A 251 -2.47 22.02 -14.18
C LEU A 251 -2.25 21.37 -15.56
N ARG A 252 -3.32 20.99 -16.27
CA ARG A 252 -3.25 20.08 -17.44
C ARG A 252 -2.48 18.80 -17.13
N GLN A 253 -2.64 18.29 -15.91
CA GLN A 253 -2.00 17.07 -15.44
C GLN A 253 -2.78 15.85 -15.93
N THR A 254 -2.10 14.91 -16.59
CA THR A 254 -2.71 13.62 -16.92
C THR A 254 -2.85 12.79 -15.64
N TRP A 255 -3.99 12.12 -15.50
CA TRP A 255 -4.30 11.32 -14.33
C TRP A 255 -5.12 10.08 -14.66
N MET A 256 -5.10 9.09 -13.78
CA MET A 256 -5.99 7.93 -13.85
C MET A 256 -6.83 7.86 -12.58
N GLU A 257 -8.10 7.52 -12.73
CA GLU A 257 -9.03 7.28 -11.63
C GLU A 257 -9.35 5.79 -11.54
N SER A 258 -9.63 5.34 -10.32
CA SER A 258 -10.05 3.97 -10.04
C SER A 258 -11.19 3.93 -9.04
N GLY A 259 -12.08 2.95 -9.23
CA GLY A 259 -13.20 2.71 -8.34
C GLY A 259 -13.45 1.23 -8.12
N VAL A 260 -14.00 0.91 -6.94
CA VAL A 260 -14.55 -0.40 -6.60
C VAL A 260 -15.96 -0.14 -6.08
N SER A 261 -16.93 -0.94 -6.51
CA SER A 261 -18.33 -0.80 -6.08
C SER A 261 -18.51 -1.13 -4.60
N GLU A 262 -19.58 -0.60 -4.00
CA GLU A 262 -19.89 -0.82 -2.58
C GLU A 262 -20.18 -2.29 -2.23
N ASP A 263 -20.59 -3.10 -3.20
CA ASP A 263 -20.79 -4.55 -3.07
C ASP A 263 -19.48 -5.35 -3.34
N ALA A 264 -18.38 -4.67 -3.65
CA ALA A 264 -17.05 -5.20 -3.91
C ALA A 264 -16.92 -6.22 -5.06
N VAL A 265 -17.92 -6.36 -5.94
CA VAL A 265 -17.87 -7.32 -7.07
C VAL A 265 -17.64 -6.68 -8.43
N SER A 266 -17.50 -5.35 -8.47
CA SER A 266 -17.13 -4.62 -9.68
C SER A 266 -16.12 -3.51 -9.38
N GLY A 267 -15.45 -3.04 -10.42
CA GLY A 267 -14.53 -1.93 -10.34
C GLY A 267 -14.13 -1.45 -11.72
N HIS A 268 -13.42 -0.33 -11.78
CA HIS A 268 -12.97 0.25 -13.03
C HIS A 268 -11.67 1.03 -12.87
N ILE A 269 -11.04 1.30 -14.00
CA ILE A 269 -10.00 2.32 -14.15
C ILE A 269 -10.33 3.21 -15.33
N GLN A 270 -9.97 4.48 -15.23
CA GLN A 270 -10.18 5.48 -16.28
C GLN A 270 -8.92 6.31 -16.45
N LEU A 271 -8.48 6.54 -17.68
CA LEU A 271 -7.46 7.53 -18.02
C LEU A 271 -8.15 8.85 -18.38
N LEU A 272 -7.70 9.94 -17.76
CA LEU A 272 -8.19 11.28 -17.95
C LEU A 272 -7.04 12.21 -18.38
N VAL A 273 -7.11 12.68 -19.62
CA VAL A 273 -6.20 13.65 -20.22
C VAL A 273 -6.99 14.97 -20.41
N PRO A 274 -6.74 16.00 -19.58
CA PRO A 274 -7.48 17.26 -19.66
C PRO A 274 -7.48 17.87 -21.06
N GLY A 275 -8.67 18.08 -21.62
CA GLY A 275 -8.87 18.65 -22.97
C GLY A 275 -8.87 17.62 -24.11
N GLU A 276 -8.47 16.37 -23.87
CA GLU A 276 -8.50 15.30 -24.87
C GLU A 276 -9.56 14.24 -24.57
N THR A 277 -9.70 13.84 -23.30
CA THR A 277 -10.73 12.91 -22.85
C THR A 277 -11.73 13.60 -21.92
N ALA A 278 -12.89 12.98 -21.70
CA ALA A 278 -13.85 13.45 -20.70
C ALA A 278 -13.17 13.52 -19.32
N CYS A 279 -13.27 14.68 -18.65
CA CYS A 279 -12.90 14.81 -17.24
C CYS A 279 -14.01 14.21 -16.35
N PHE A 280 -13.77 14.04 -15.05
CA PHE A 280 -14.75 13.43 -14.13
C PHE A 280 -16.05 14.26 -14.06
N ALA A 281 -15.95 15.58 -14.23
CA ALA A 281 -17.09 16.49 -14.27
C ALA A 281 -17.84 16.52 -15.63
N CYS A 282 -17.31 15.90 -16.69
CA CYS A 282 -18.00 15.83 -17.98
C CYS A 282 -19.16 14.82 -17.98
N ALA A 283 -19.03 13.75 -17.20
CA ALA A 283 -20.05 12.72 -17.01
C ALA A 283 -20.20 12.40 -15.51
N PRO A 284 -20.66 13.36 -14.70
CA PRO A 284 -20.70 13.20 -13.25
C PRO A 284 -21.74 12.16 -12.84
N PRO A 285 -21.51 11.39 -11.77
CA PRO A 285 -22.52 10.50 -11.21
C PRO A 285 -23.70 11.32 -10.68
N LEU A 286 -24.88 10.68 -10.59
CA LEU A 286 -26.13 11.35 -10.23
C LEU A 286 -26.04 12.13 -8.91
N VAL A 287 -25.34 11.59 -7.91
CA VAL A 287 -25.16 12.25 -6.60
C VAL A 287 -24.46 13.60 -6.76
N VAL A 288 -23.39 13.65 -7.56
CA VAL A 288 -22.66 14.89 -7.86
C VAL A 288 -23.52 15.83 -8.72
N ALA A 289 -24.19 15.31 -9.74
CA ALA A 289 -25.01 16.10 -10.65
C ALA A 289 -26.23 16.75 -9.96
N SER A 290 -26.78 16.09 -8.94
CA SER A 290 -27.93 16.57 -8.17
C SER A 290 -27.54 17.48 -7.00
N GLY A 291 -26.25 17.63 -6.70
CA GLY A 291 -25.77 18.44 -5.56
C GLY A 291 -26.11 17.84 -4.20
N VAL A 292 -26.49 16.55 -4.15
CA VAL A 292 -26.76 15.84 -2.90
C VAL A 292 -25.45 15.57 -2.19
N ASP A 293 -25.38 15.86 -0.89
CA ASP A 293 -24.22 15.51 -0.07
C ASP A 293 -24.16 13.98 0.08
N GLU A 294 -23.10 13.37 -0.47
CA GLU A 294 -22.83 11.93 -0.40
C GLU A 294 -22.86 11.40 1.05
N ARG A 295 -22.49 12.21 2.03
CA ARG A 295 -22.51 11.84 3.46
C ARG A 295 -23.92 11.49 3.94
N THR A 296 -24.95 12.03 3.31
CA THR A 296 -26.36 11.71 3.61
C THR A 296 -26.79 10.33 3.11
N LEU A 297 -26.03 9.72 2.19
CA LEU A 297 -26.29 8.38 1.65
C LEU A 297 -25.66 7.29 2.53
N LYS A 298 -24.60 7.62 3.27
CA LYS A 298 -23.95 6.71 4.21
C LYS A 298 -24.84 6.55 5.44
N ARG A 299 -25.29 5.32 5.71
CA ARG A 299 -26.03 4.99 6.94
C ARG A 299 -25.05 4.60 8.04
N ASP A 300 -25.24 5.15 9.23
CA ASP A 300 -24.44 4.79 10.40
C ASP A 300 -24.48 3.28 10.67
N GLY A 301 -23.32 2.67 10.85
CA GLY A 301 -23.17 1.23 11.07
C GLY A 301 -23.17 0.36 9.81
N VAL A 302 -23.28 0.93 8.61
CA VAL A 302 -23.15 0.21 7.33
C VAL A 302 -21.80 0.55 6.70
N CYS A 303 -20.92 -0.45 6.62
CA CYS A 303 -19.64 -0.33 5.89
C CYS A 303 -19.81 -0.88 4.47
N ALA A 304 -19.20 -0.22 3.48
CA ALA A 304 -19.08 -0.80 2.14
C ALA A 304 -18.34 -2.14 2.23
N ALA A 305 -18.84 -3.14 1.49
CA ALA A 305 -18.13 -4.40 1.38
C ALA A 305 -16.75 -4.15 0.78
N SER A 306 -15.75 -4.93 1.20
CA SER A 306 -14.44 -4.87 0.57
C SER A 306 -13.86 -6.27 0.43
N LEU A 307 -13.56 -6.65 -0.81
CA LEU A 307 -12.87 -7.88 -1.15
C LEU A 307 -11.43 -7.56 -1.55
N PRO A 308 -10.41 -8.19 -0.91
CA PRO A 308 -9.01 -7.98 -1.27
C PRO A 308 -8.72 -8.42 -2.71
N THR A 309 -9.49 -9.37 -3.25
CA THR A 309 -9.38 -9.85 -4.64
C THR A 309 -9.72 -8.75 -5.64
N THR A 310 -10.90 -8.12 -5.51
CA THR A 310 -11.34 -7.06 -6.42
C THR A 310 -10.40 -5.86 -6.34
N MET A 311 -9.98 -5.48 -5.13
CA MET A 311 -9.00 -4.40 -4.93
C MET A 311 -7.65 -4.71 -5.60
N GLY A 312 -7.15 -5.94 -5.45
CA GLY A 312 -5.92 -6.38 -6.10
C GLY A 312 -6.00 -6.39 -7.62
N VAL A 313 -7.14 -6.82 -8.19
CA VAL A 313 -7.37 -6.79 -9.65
C VAL A 313 -7.40 -5.35 -10.15
N VAL A 314 -8.17 -4.45 -9.51
CA VAL A 314 -8.25 -3.04 -9.91
C VAL A 314 -6.88 -2.37 -9.80
N ALA A 315 -6.15 -2.56 -8.70
CA ALA A 315 -4.80 -2.03 -8.52
C ALA A 315 -3.82 -2.54 -9.60
N GLY A 316 -3.87 -3.85 -9.89
CA GLY A 316 -3.06 -4.46 -10.95
C GLY A 316 -3.34 -3.86 -12.32
N LEU A 317 -4.61 -3.69 -12.69
CA LEU A 317 -4.98 -3.06 -13.95
C LEU A 317 -4.58 -1.58 -14.00
N LEU A 318 -4.77 -0.85 -12.90
CA LEU A 318 -4.38 0.56 -12.78
C LEU A 318 -2.88 0.75 -13.01
N VAL A 319 -2.05 -0.04 -12.32
CA VAL A 319 -0.58 0.01 -12.48
C VAL A 319 -0.15 -0.49 -13.84
N GLN A 320 -0.75 -1.56 -14.37
CA GLN A 320 -0.45 -2.02 -15.73
C GLN A 320 -0.76 -0.94 -16.78
N ASN A 321 -1.87 -0.21 -16.64
CA ASN A 321 -2.20 0.89 -17.53
C ASN A 321 -1.23 2.08 -17.37
N SER A 322 -0.81 2.36 -16.14
CA SER A 322 0.20 3.38 -15.81
C SER A 322 1.56 3.04 -16.45
N LEU A 323 2.01 1.79 -16.35
CA LEU A 323 3.26 1.34 -16.98
C LEU A 323 3.19 1.43 -18.51
N LYS A 324 2.09 0.98 -19.14
CA LYS A 324 1.88 1.16 -20.59
C LYS A 324 1.97 2.64 -20.99
N TYR A 325 1.34 3.51 -20.20
CA TYR A 325 1.33 4.95 -20.46
C TYR A 325 2.72 5.60 -20.32
N LEU A 326 3.46 5.28 -19.25
CA LEU A 326 4.76 5.87 -18.94
C LEU A 326 5.88 5.29 -19.84
N LEU A 327 5.89 3.97 -20.03
CA LEU A 327 6.93 3.26 -20.78
C LEU A 327 6.60 3.06 -22.26
N LYS A 328 5.45 3.56 -22.73
CA LYS A 328 5.04 3.61 -24.15
C LYS A 328 5.04 2.24 -24.83
N PHE A 329 4.45 1.24 -24.17
CA PHE A 329 4.24 -0.10 -24.75
C PHE A 329 2.79 -0.53 -24.71
N GLY A 330 2.42 -1.44 -25.61
CA GLY A 330 1.05 -1.96 -25.73
C GLY A 330 0.02 -0.86 -26.04
N GLN A 331 -1.25 -1.16 -25.78
CA GLN A 331 -2.35 -0.19 -25.94
C GLN A 331 -2.82 0.31 -24.58
N VAL A 332 -2.73 1.62 -24.35
CA VAL A 332 -3.29 2.27 -23.15
C VAL A 332 -4.81 2.27 -23.23
N SER A 333 -5.47 1.82 -22.17
CA SER A 333 -6.93 1.76 -22.10
C SER A 333 -7.47 3.10 -21.57
N PRO A 334 -8.37 3.78 -22.31
CA PRO A 334 -9.02 5.00 -21.82
C PRO A 334 -9.98 4.72 -20.66
N TYR A 335 -10.64 3.56 -20.71
CA TYR A 335 -11.58 3.10 -19.70
C TYR A 335 -11.62 1.58 -19.71
N LEU A 336 -11.60 0.95 -18.54
CA LEU A 336 -11.68 -0.50 -18.39
C LEU A 336 -12.53 -0.82 -17.17
N VAL A 337 -13.52 -1.69 -17.34
CA VAL A 337 -14.43 -2.14 -16.30
C VAL A 337 -14.20 -3.61 -16.02
N ILE A 338 -14.25 -3.96 -14.74
CA ILE A 338 -14.38 -5.31 -14.23
C ILE A 338 -15.79 -5.40 -13.66
N ALA A 339 -16.63 -6.23 -14.25
CA ALA A 339 -17.97 -6.54 -13.73
C ALA A 339 -18.05 -8.03 -13.52
N SER A 340 -18.51 -8.44 -12.33
CA SER A 340 -18.76 -9.82 -11.95
C SER A 340 -17.53 -10.72 -12.17
N ILE A 341 -16.73 -10.96 -11.12
CA ILE A 341 -15.96 -12.21 -11.03
C ILE A 341 -16.96 -13.36 -10.74
N GLU A 342 -18.00 -13.47 -11.56
CA GLU A 342 -18.78 -14.70 -11.67
C GLU A 342 -17.91 -15.61 -12.54
N LEU A 343 -17.17 -16.48 -11.87
CA LEU A 343 -16.77 -17.76 -12.45
C LEU A 343 -18.07 -18.51 -12.77
N LEU A 344 -18.65 -18.25 -13.94
CA LEU A 344 -19.73 -19.06 -14.50
C LEU A 344 -19.23 -20.47 -14.84
#